data_AF-A0A437A971-F1
#
_entry.id   AF-A0A437A971-F1
#
_cell.length_a   1.000
_cell.length_b   1.000
_cell.length_c   1.000
_cell.angle_alpha   90.00
_cell.angle_beta   90.00
_cell.angle_gamma   90.00
#
_symmetry.space_group_name_H-M   'P 1'
#
loop_
_entity.id
_entity.type
_entity.pdbx_description
1 polymer ?
#
loop_
_entity_poly.entity_id
_entity_poly.type
_entity_poly.pdbx_seq_one_letter_code
_entity_poly.pdbx_strand_id
1 'polypeptide(L)'
;MTTRLLKPCFAKATNILLEHTIPLLEWSDQAILFWGYLITVSVYDFVIQNPLIEGAMHHLESPHIGFKHIDPPLSEKQKGPLGTLGYHFIYKDDNKSQPTILHLMPNL
;
A
#
# COMPACT_ATOMS: atom_id res chain seq x y z
N MET A 1 2.50 17.77 19.98
CA MET A 1 3.21 16.54 19.59
C MET A 1 2.20 15.40 19.59
N THR A 2 1.71 15.02 18.40
CA THR A 2 0.82 13.87 18.23
C THR A 2 1.35 13.10 17.04
N THR A 3 2.35 12.26 17.30
CA THR A 3 2.75 11.14 16.44
C THR A 3 1.55 10.19 16.34
N ARG A 4 0.60 10.56 15.48
CA ARG A 4 -0.54 9.73 15.07
C ARG A 4 0.03 8.50 14.37
N LEU A 5 0.16 7.43 15.14
CA LEU A 5 0.13 6.02 14.73
C LEU A 5 0.11 5.85 13.19
N LEU A 6 1.30 5.72 12.61
CA LEU A 6 1.50 4.93 11.40
C LEU A 6 0.68 3.64 11.58
N LYS A 7 -0.41 3.50 10.83
CA LYS A 7 -1.46 2.51 11.07
C LYS A 7 -0.82 1.11 11.16
N PRO A 8 -1.19 0.25 12.13
CA PRO A 8 -0.51 -1.04 12.37
C PRO A 8 -0.28 -1.91 11.12
N CYS A 9 -1.19 -1.85 10.15
CA CYS A 9 -1.06 -2.56 8.88
C CYS A 9 0.08 -2.01 8.01
N PHE A 10 0.27 -0.69 7.95
CA PHE A 10 1.39 -0.06 7.25
C PHE A 10 2.72 -0.47 7.88
N ALA A 11 2.82 -0.38 9.21
CA ALA A 11 4.02 -0.81 9.94
C ALA A 11 4.32 -2.30 9.69
N LYS A 12 3.28 -3.15 9.67
CA LYS A 12 3.41 -4.58 9.36
C LYS A 12 3.95 -4.82 7.95
N ALA A 13 3.38 -4.19 6.93
CA ALA A 13 3.86 -4.31 5.55
C ALA A 13 5.32 -3.88 5.42
N THR A 14 5.65 -2.72 6.00
CA THR A 14 7.01 -2.16 6.00
C THR A 14 8.00 -3.15 6.62
N ASN A 15 7.68 -3.69 7.80
CA ASN A 15 8.54 -4.63 8.49
C ASN A 15 8.78 -5.91 7.67
N ILE A 16 7.74 -6.47 7.05
CA ILE A 16 7.87 -7.67 6.20
C ILE A 16 8.81 -7.42 5.03
N LEU A 17 8.63 -6.29 4.32
CA LEU A 17 9.48 -5.96 3.17
C LEU A 17 10.94 -5.78 3.61
N LEU A 18 11.18 -5.10 4.73
CA LEU A 18 12.52 -4.89 5.27
C LEU A 18 13.16 -6.19 5.78
N GLU A 19 12.41 -7.05 6.47
CA GLU A 19 12.86 -8.38 6.93
C GLU A 19 13.29 -9.28 5.78
N HIS A 20 12.65 -9.14 4.61
CA HIS A 20 12.99 -9.85 3.39
C HIS A 20 14.00 -9.13 2.51
N THR A 21 14.75 -8.16 3.04
CA THR A 21 15.79 -7.40 2.34
C THR A 21 15.29 -6.67 1.08
N ILE A 22 14.00 -6.33 1.03
CA ILE A 22 13.42 -5.55 -0.06
C ILE A 22 13.60 -4.07 0.28
N PRO A 23 14.48 -3.33 -0.44
CA PRO A 23 14.69 -1.92 -0.19
C PRO A 23 13.48 -1.13 -0.65
N LEU A 24 13.04 -0.21 0.21
CA LEU A 24 11.98 0.74 -0.06
C LEU A 24 12.64 2.05 -0.52
N LEU A 25 12.48 2.40 -1.80
CA LEU A 25 13.20 3.50 -2.43
C LEU A 25 12.62 4.86 -2.10
N GLU A 26 11.29 4.94 -2.00
CA GLU A 26 10.58 6.17 -1.66
C GLU A 26 9.37 5.83 -0.80
N TRP A 27 9.15 6.65 0.23
CA TRP A 27 7.95 6.66 1.05
C TRP A 27 7.20 7.94 0.74
N SER A 28 6.04 7.81 0.09
CA SER A 28 5.15 8.95 -0.05
C SER A 28 4.33 9.07 1.23
N ASP A 29 4.53 10.16 1.98
CA ASP A 29 3.65 10.54 3.10
C ASP A 29 2.29 10.95 2.50
N GLN A 30 1.39 10.01 2.24
CA GLN A 30 0.02 10.35 1.81
C GLN A 30 -1.04 9.90 2.79
N ALA A 31 -1.00 10.59 3.92
CA ALA A 31 -2.20 10.88 4.69
C ALA A 31 -2.38 12.37 4.95
N ILE A 32 -1.94 13.30 4.08
CA ILE A 32 -2.36 14.70 4.20
C ILE A 32 -2.61 15.31 2.80
N LEU A 33 -3.90 15.53 2.50
CA LEU A 33 -4.45 16.53 1.57
C LEU A 33 -3.90 16.51 0.12
N PHE A 34 -4.65 15.98 -0.88
CA PHE A 34 -4.79 16.64 -2.21
C PHE A 34 -5.65 15.90 -3.26
N TRP A 35 -6.88 15.44 -2.98
CA TRP A 35 -7.67 14.82 -4.07
C TRP A 35 -9.15 15.20 -4.19
N GLY A 36 -9.67 16.23 -3.53
CA GLY A 36 -11.06 16.67 -3.74
C GLY A 36 -12.14 15.61 -3.41
N TYR A 37 -11.73 14.45 -2.88
CA TYR A 37 -12.59 13.42 -2.35
C TYR A 37 -12.98 13.77 -0.91
N LEU A 38 -14.19 13.35 -0.53
CA LEU A 38 -14.56 13.16 0.88
C LEU A 38 -13.61 12.11 1.50
N ILE A 39 -12.54 12.61 2.11
CA ILE A 39 -11.59 12.01 3.09
C ILE A 39 -12.01 10.62 3.60
N THR A 40 -11.70 9.54 2.87
CA THR A 40 -12.14 8.22 3.34
C THR A 40 -11.20 7.05 3.08
N VAL A 41 -10.50 7.01 1.95
CA VAL A 41 -9.53 5.92 1.67
C VAL A 41 -8.11 6.41 1.98
N SER A 42 -7.36 5.66 2.79
CA SER A 42 -5.94 5.93 3.04
C SER A 42 -5.10 5.02 2.15
N VAL A 43 -4.23 5.59 1.32
CA VAL A 43 -3.32 4.84 0.43
C VAL A 43 -1.88 5.07 0.90
N TYR A 44 -1.09 4.01 0.96
CA TYR A 44 0.33 4.05 1.29
C TYR A 44 1.15 3.51 0.14
N ASP A 45 1.97 4.37 -0.46
CA ASP A 45 2.78 4.01 -1.63
C ASP A 45 4.20 3.59 -1.21
N PHE A 46 4.67 2.49 -1.81
CA PHE A 46 6.04 2.03 -1.72
C PHE A 46 6.63 1.85 -3.11
N VAL A 47 7.71 2.57 -3.38
CA VAL A 47 8.51 2.32 -4.58
C VAL A 47 9.50 1.18 -4.30
N ILE A 48 9.43 0.13 -5.12
CA ILE A 48 10.27 -1.06 -5.03
C ILE A 48 11.05 -1.22 -6.34
N GLN A 49 12.30 -1.66 -6.25
CA GLN A 49 13.10 -1.98 -7.43
C GLN A 49 12.42 -3.07 -8.28
N ASN A 50 12.33 -2.87 -9.61
CA ASN A 50 11.65 -3.79 -10.53
C ASN A 50 12.00 -5.28 -10.33
N PRO A 51 13.28 -5.69 -10.16
CA PRO A 51 13.61 -7.11 -9.98
C PRO A 51 13.05 -7.73 -8.70
N LEU A 52 12.64 -6.91 -7.73
CA LEU A 52 12.19 -7.34 -6.40
C LEU A 52 10.67 -7.24 -6.23
N ILE A 53 9.94 -6.70 -7.21
CA ILE A 53 8.50 -6.49 -7.11
C ILE A 53 7.74 -7.81 -6.97
N GLU A 54 8.11 -8.83 -7.75
CA GLU A 54 7.49 -10.16 -7.70
C GLU A 54 7.71 -10.83 -6.34
N GLY A 55 8.94 -10.71 -5.80
CA GLY A 55 9.25 -11.19 -4.46
C GLY A 55 8.43 -10.48 -3.38
N ALA A 56 8.32 -9.14 -3.48
CA ALA A 56 7.50 -8.34 -2.57
C ALA A 56 6.03 -8.77 -2.58
N MET A 57 5.46 -8.99 -3.76
CA MET A 57 4.10 -9.50 -3.89
C MET A 57 3.94 -10.87 -3.24
N HIS A 58 4.83 -11.81 -3.55
CA HIS A 58 4.78 -13.17 -3.00
C HIS A 58 4.84 -13.18 -1.46
N HIS A 59 5.68 -12.32 -0.87
CA HIS A 59 5.75 -12.19 0.58
C HIS A 59 4.46 -11.61 1.18
N LEU A 60 3.83 -10.61 0.55
CA LEU A 60 2.58 -10.04 1.06
C LEU A 60 1.38 -10.97 0.88
N GLU A 61 1.30 -11.70 -0.23
CA GLU A 61 0.22 -12.66 -0.53
C GLU A 61 0.33 -13.96 0.27
N SER A 62 1.41 -14.14 1.02
CA SER A 62 1.61 -15.31 1.86
C SER A 62 0.46 -15.49 2.86
N PRO A 63 -0.17 -16.69 2.98
CA PRO A 63 -1.41 -16.90 3.74
C PRO A 63 -1.39 -16.45 5.21
N HIS A 64 -0.21 -16.49 5.85
CA HIS A 64 -0.02 -16.14 7.26
C HIS A 64 0.13 -14.63 7.49
N ILE A 65 0.47 -13.88 6.44
CA ILE A 65 0.71 -12.44 6.51
C ILE A 65 -0.61 -11.67 6.59
N GLY A 66 -1.60 -12.07 5.78
CA GLY A 66 -2.94 -11.50 5.80
C GLY A 66 -3.13 -10.24 4.96
N PHE A 67 -2.23 -9.95 4.02
CA PHE A 67 -2.54 -9.03 2.93
C PHE A 67 -3.26 -9.78 1.81
N LYS A 68 -4.21 -9.11 1.18
CA LYS A 68 -4.93 -9.59 0.02
C LYS A 68 -4.75 -8.61 -1.11
N HIS A 69 -4.29 -9.12 -2.25
CA HIS A 69 -4.25 -8.36 -3.48
C HIS A 69 -5.67 -8.04 -3.93
N ILE A 70 -5.89 -6.77 -4.28
CA ILE A 70 -7.15 -6.27 -4.81
C ILE A 70 -6.91 -5.59 -6.15
N ASP A 71 -7.93 -5.62 -6.99
CA ASP A 71 -7.98 -4.75 -8.16
C ASP A 71 -8.89 -3.55 -7.85
N PRO A 72 -8.37 -2.32 -7.77
CA PRO A 72 -9.22 -1.15 -7.55
C PRO A 72 -10.26 -0.99 -8.66
N PRO A 73 -11.50 -0.57 -8.34
CA PRO A 73 -12.52 -0.31 -9.35
C PRO A 73 -12.05 0.70 -10.40
N LEU A 74 -12.47 0.53 -11.66
CA LEU A 74 -12.07 1.42 -12.77
C LEU A 74 -12.38 2.89 -12.48
N SER A 75 -13.50 3.17 -11.83
CA SER A 75 -13.88 4.53 -11.43
C SER A 75 -12.88 5.17 -10.47
N GLU A 76 -12.20 4.38 -9.63
CA GLU A 76 -11.19 4.86 -8.69
C GLU A 76 -9.81 4.95 -9.35
N LYS A 77 -9.49 4.02 -10.27
CA LYS A 77 -8.28 4.10 -11.09
C LYS A 77 -8.21 5.39 -11.91
N GLN A 78 -9.34 5.84 -12.46
CA GLN A 78 -9.40 7.06 -13.30
C GLN A 78 -9.22 8.36 -12.52
N LYS A 79 -9.30 8.32 -11.19
CA LYS A 79 -9.38 9.51 -10.35
C LYS A 79 -8.10 9.80 -9.56
N GLY A 80 -7.03 9.02 -9.72
CA GLY A 80 -5.76 9.30 -9.05
C GLY A 80 -4.78 8.13 -8.97
N PRO A 81 -4.00 8.00 -7.87
CA PRO A 81 -2.84 7.11 -7.78
C PRO A 81 -3.18 5.62 -7.92
N LEU A 82 -4.43 5.20 -7.68
CA LEU A 82 -4.86 3.82 -7.89
C LEU A 82 -4.85 3.39 -9.37
N GLY A 83 -4.81 4.36 -10.31
CA GLY A 83 -4.60 4.12 -11.74
C GLY A 83 -3.14 4.13 -12.16
N THR A 84 -2.21 4.36 -11.24
CA THR A 84 -0.78 4.27 -11.54
C THR A 84 -0.34 2.80 -11.59
N LEU A 85 0.79 2.55 -12.27
CA LEU A 85 1.34 1.20 -12.39
C LEU A 85 1.75 0.69 -11.01
N GLY A 86 1.25 -0.49 -10.65
CA GLY A 86 1.58 -1.12 -9.38
C GLY A 86 0.54 -2.12 -8.92
N TYR A 87 0.73 -2.59 -7.69
CA TYR A 87 -0.08 -3.64 -7.07
C TYR A 87 -0.70 -3.14 -5.78
N HIS A 88 -1.98 -3.45 -5.57
CA HIS A 88 -2.77 -2.90 -4.49
C HIS A 88 -3.17 -3.99 -3.50
N PHE A 89 -3.01 -3.73 -2.21
CA PHE A 89 -3.27 -4.69 -1.15
C PHE A 89 -4.12 -4.08 -0.06
N ILE A 90 -4.99 -4.89 0.53
CA ILE A 90 -5.70 -4.59 1.77
C ILE A 90 -5.29 -5.59 2.84
N TYR A 91 -5.27 -5.14 4.09
CA TYR A 91 -5.05 -6.04 5.21
C TYR A 91 -6.37 -6.68 5.63
N LYS A 92 -6.37 -8.00 5.86
CA LYS A 92 -7.57 -8.79 6.17
C LYS A 92 -8.35 -8.32 7.41
N ASP A 93 -7.65 -7.71 8.38
CA ASP A 93 -8.28 -7.21 9.61
C ASP A 93 -8.74 -5.73 9.47
N ASP A 94 -8.48 -5.08 8.32
CA ASP A 94 -8.98 -3.72 8.06
C ASP A 94 -10.41 -3.76 7.50
N ASN A 95 -11.36 -4.08 8.38
CA ASN A 95 -12.79 -4.24 8.05
C ASN A 95 -13.57 -2.92 7.95
N LYS A 96 -12.90 -1.80 7.65
CA LYS A 96 -13.56 -0.51 7.49
C LYS A 96 -14.32 -0.46 6.17
N SER A 97 -15.38 0.34 6.12
CA SER A 97 -16.11 0.64 4.87
C SER A 97 -15.21 1.20 3.78
N GLN A 98 -14.13 1.88 4.18
CA GLN A 98 -13.02 2.26 3.34
C GLN A 98 -11.72 1.72 3.95
N PRO A 99 -11.21 0.58 3.45
CA PRO A 99 -9.98 0.01 3.96
C PRO A 99 -8.78 0.87 3.59
N THR A 100 -7.71 0.70 4.37
CA THR A 100 -6.39 1.22 4.03
C THR A 100 -5.82 0.38 2.89
N ILE A 101 -5.33 1.05 1.85
CA ILE A 101 -4.70 0.42 0.70
C ILE A 101 -3.20 0.58 0.82
N LEU A 102 -2.49 -0.52 0.63
CA LEU A 102 -1.06 -0.57 0.42
C LEU A 102 -0.82 -0.67 -1.08
N HIS A 103 0.01 0.19 -1.64
CA HIS A 103 0.29 0.24 -3.07
C HIS A 103 1.80 0.07 -3.30
N LEU A 104 2.15 -0.94 -4.09
CA LEU A 104 3.54 -1.24 -4.45
C LEU A 104 3.78 -0.81 -5.90
N MET A 105 4.67 0.17 -6.09
CA MET A 105 5.04 0.72 -7.38
C MET A 105 6.39 0.17 -7.85
N PRO A 106 6.47 -0.39 -9.07
CA PRO A 106 7.74 -0.72 -9.70
C PRO A 106 8.54 0.56 -10.04
N ASN A 107 9.80 0.63 -9.61
CA ASN A 107 10.72 1.70 -10.02
C ASN A 107 11.21 1.45 -11.45
N LEU A 108 10.71 2.24 -12.40
CA LEU A 108 11.07 2.19 -13.82
C LEU A 108 12.57 2.37 -14.08
#